data_AF-A0A8S3I1D3-F1
#
_entry.id   AF-A0A8S3I1D3-F1
#
_cell.length_a   1.000
_cell.length_b   1.000
_cell.length_c   1.000
_cell.angle_alpha   90.00
_cell.angle_beta   90.00
_cell.angle_gamma   90.00
#
_symmetry.space_group_name_H-M   'P 1'
#
loop_
_entity.id
_entity.type
_entity.pdbx_description
1 polymer ?
#
loop_
_entity_poly.entity_id
_entity_poly.type
_entity_poly.pdbx_seq_one_letter_code
_entity_poly.pdbx_strand_id
1 'polypeptide(L)' 'MKSETHGGEDVPVYAQGPWSHLFIGTMEQSTIAHKMAYAACWGDYINRDGCPSKPATPSISNVI' A
#
# COMPACT_ATOMS: atom_id res chain seq x y z
N MET A 1 -6.77 -30.42 -27.74
CA MET A 1 -6.61 -30.14 -26.30
C MET A 1 -7.62 -29.05 -25.93
N LYS A 2 -8.47 -29.27 -24.94
CA LYS A 2 -9.31 -28.21 -24.36
C LYS A 2 -8.63 -27.81 -23.05
N SER A 3 -8.16 -26.56 -22.93
CA SER A 3 -7.67 -26.06 -21.63
C SER A 3 -8.87 -25.77 -20.74
N GLU A 4 -8.68 -25.83 -19.43
CA GLU A 4 -9.63 -25.27 -18.48
C GLU A 4 -9.62 -23.74 -18.55
N THR A 5 -10.67 -23.12 -18.00
CA THR A 5 -10.72 -21.68 -17.74
C THR A 5 -10.57 -21.45 -16.24
N HIS A 6 -10.01 -20.32 -15.85
CA HIS A 6 -9.95 -19.94 -14.46
C HIS A 6 -11.34 -19.66 -13.88
N GLY A 7 -11.49 -19.91 -12.59
CA GLY A 7 -12.62 -19.41 -11.79
C GLY A 7 -12.52 -17.90 -11.59
N GLY A 8 -13.66 -17.25 -11.42
CA GLY A 8 -13.79 -15.80 -11.20
C GLY A 8 -14.31 -15.45 -9.80
N GLU A 9 -14.25 -16.40 -8.88
CA GLU A 9 -14.66 -16.24 -7.49
C GLU A 9 -13.67 -15.37 -6.68
N ASP A 10 -14.18 -14.80 -5.59
CA ASP A 10 -13.35 -14.05 -4.64
C ASP A 10 -12.28 -14.96 -4.00
N VAL A 11 -11.07 -14.43 -3.85
CA VAL A 11 -9.92 -15.13 -3.24
C VAL A 11 -9.58 -14.55 -1.86
N PRO A 12 -9.15 -15.38 -0.88
CA PRO A 12 -8.83 -14.89 0.45
C PRO A 12 -7.53 -14.09 0.47
N VAL A 13 -7.47 -13.07 1.33
CA VAL A 13 -6.26 -12.27 1.60
C VAL A 13 -5.87 -12.45 3.07
N TYR A 14 -4.59 -12.77 3.30
CA TYR A 14 -4.01 -12.89 4.64
C TYR A 14 -2.98 -11.77 4.85
N ALA A 15 -3.02 -11.11 6.01
CA ALA A 15 -2.09 -10.02 6.34
C ALA A 15 -1.58 -10.15 7.77
N GLN A 16 -0.29 -9.84 7.97
CA GLN A 16 0.36 -9.78 9.28
C GLN A 16 1.37 -8.63 9.28
N GLY A 17 1.53 -7.96 10.43
CA GLY A 17 2.48 -6.86 10.61
C GLY A 17 1.80 -5.49 10.67
N PRO A 18 2.59 -4.40 10.49
CA PRO A 18 2.08 -3.04 10.56
C PRO A 18 0.90 -2.84 9.60
N TRP A 19 -0.17 -2.23 10.11
CA TRP A 19 -1.39 -1.95 9.33
C TRP A 19 -2.12 -3.20 8.77
N SER A 20 -1.84 -4.40 9.27
CA SER A 20 -2.58 -5.63 8.87
C SER A 20 -4.09 -5.54 9.09
N HIS A 21 -4.54 -4.75 10.08
CA HIS A 21 -5.96 -4.48 10.35
C HIS A 21 -6.70 -3.76 9.20
N LEU A 22 -6.00 -3.26 8.17
CA LEU A 22 -6.63 -2.69 6.99
C LEU A 22 -7.23 -3.76 6.06
N PHE A 23 -6.75 -5.01 6.15
CA PHE A 23 -7.17 -6.13 5.29
C PHE A 23 -8.32 -6.90 5.95
N ILE A 24 -9.49 -6.25 6.01
CA ILE A 24 -10.73 -6.80 6.55
C ILE A 24 -11.86 -6.73 5.52
N GLY A 25 -12.82 -7.64 5.61
CA GLY A 25 -14.01 -7.68 4.75
C GLY A 25 -13.72 -8.07 3.29
N THR A 26 -14.73 -7.91 2.44
CA THR A 26 -14.63 -8.06 0.98
C THR A 26 -14.11 -6.76 0.36
N MET A 27 -13.16 -6.87 -0.57
CA MET A 27 -12.50 -5.71 -1.17
C MET A 27 -12.05 -5.99 -2.60
N GLU A 28 -12.03 -4.96 -3.43
CA GLU A 28 -11.55 -5.04 -4.81
C GLU A 28 -10.05 -5.41 -4.86
N GLN A 29 -9.64 -6.23 -5.82
CA GLN A 29 -8.24 -6.67 -5.97
C GLN A 29 -7.26 -5.48 -6.07
N SER A 30 -7.67 -4.38 -6.71
CA SER A 30 -6.86 -3.16 -6.86
C SER A 30 -6.56 -2.48 -5.52
N THR A 31 -7.44 -2.61 -4.53
CA THR A 31 -7.28 -1.98 -3.22
C THR A 31 -6.19 -2.63 -2.39
N ILE A 32 -5.77 -3.86 -2.72
CA ILE A 32 -4.63 -4.54 -2.08
C ILE A 32 -3.37 -3.68 -2.26
N ALA A 33 -3.09 -3.23 -3.49
CA ALA A 33 -1.93 -2.41 -3.79
C ALA A 33 -1.96 -1.05 -3.07
N HIS A 34 -3.14 -0.40 -3.02
CA HIS A 34 -3.31 0.85 -2.29
C HIS A 34 -3.07 0.69 -0.78
N LYS A 35 -3.60 -0.36 -0.16
CA LYS A 35 -3.40 -0.64 1.27
C LYS A 35 -1.94 -0.99 1.59
N MET A 36 -1.25 -1.70 0.69
CA MET A 36 0.20 -1.93 0.82
C MET A 36 0.99 -0.62 0.74
N ALA A 37 0.69 0.23 -0.25
CA ALA A 37 1.37 1.53 -0.40
C ALA A 37 1.12 2.46 0.80
N TYR A 38 -0.10 2.45 1.34
CA TYR A 38 -0.46 3.17 2.57
C TYR A 38 0.34 2.70 3.78
N ALA A 39 0.49 1.38 3.96
CA ALA A 39 1.26 0.81 5.07
C ALA A 39 2.77 1.09 4.96
N ALA A 40 3.29 1.17 3.74
CA ALA A 40 4.70 1.35 3.44
C ALA A 40 5.14 2.81 3.25
N CYS A 41 4.24 3.80 3.43
CA CYS A 41 4.53 5.21 3.17
C CYS A 41 5.00 5.47 1.73
N TRP A 42 4.38 4.78 0.77
CA TRP A 42 4.79 4.79 -0.62
C TRP A 42 3.89 5.68 -1.48
N GLY A 43 4.49 6.32 -2.49
CA GLY A 43 3.76 7.13 -3.47
C GLY A 43 3.00 8.28 -2.82
N ASP A 44 1.72 8.39 -3.16
CA ASP A 44 0.83 9.44 -2.66
C ASP A 44 0.66 9.42 -1.13
N TYR A 45 0.97 8.30 -0.49
CA TYR A 45 0.84 8.12 0.96
C TYR A 45 2.08 8.55 1.75
N ILE A 46 3.12 9.11 1.12
CA ILE A 46 4.36 9.49 1.84
C ILE A 46 4.17 10.60 2.88
N ASN A 47 3.12 11.42 2.73
CA ASN A 47 2.84 12.56 3.62
C ASN A 47 1.69 12.27 4.62
N ARG A 48 1.25 11.03 4.76
CA ARG A 48 0.16 10.68 5.68
C ARG A 48 0.64 10.60 7.13
N ASP A 49 -0.30 10.70 8.06
CA ASP A 49 -0.02 10.51 9.48
C ASP A 49 0.49 9.09 9.77
N GLY A 50 1.54 8.99 10.60
CA GLY A 50 2.20 7.73 10.93
C GLY A 50 3.30 7.31 9.95
N CYS A 51 3.61 8.13 8.94
CA CYS A 51 4.80 7.96 8.10
C CYS A 51 5.98 8.78 8.64
N PRO A 52 7.23 8.30 8.46
CA PRO A 52 8.39 9.12 8.73
C PRO A 52 8.33 10.35 7.82
N SER A 53 8.47 11.54 8.41
CA SER A 53 8.60 12.77 7.64
C SER A 53 9.72 12.61 6.62
N LYS A 54 9.51 13.03 5.37
CA LYS A 54 10.60 13.08 4.37
C LYS A 54 11.83 13.71 5.04
N PRO A 55 13.03 13.12 4.89
CA PRO A 55 14.23 13.75 5.41
C PRO A 55 14.28 15.17 4.86
N ALA A 56 14.45 16.16 5.75
CA ALA A 56 14.49 17.56 5.36
C ALA A 56 15.54 17.71 4.25
N THR A 57 15.10 18.00 3.03
CA THR A 57 16.00 18.40 1.97
C THR A 57 16.78 19.60 2.52
N PRO A 58 18.12 19.60 2.55
CA PRO A 58 18.85 20.77 2.98
C PRO A 58 18.46 21.91 2.04
N SER A 59 17.70 22.88 2.56
CA SER A 59 17.38 24.08 1.82
C SER A 59 18.69 24.82 1.58
N ILE A 60 19.06 24.97 0.32
CA ILE A 60 20.32 25.59 -0.13
C ILE A 60 20.37 27.11 0.17
N SER A 61 19.43 27.64 0.97
CA SER A 61 19.24 29.06 1.24
C SER A 61 20.29 29.69 2.17
N ASN A 62 21.22 28.92 2.76
CA ASN A 62 22.20 29.44 3.72
C ASN A 62 23.67 29.29 3.26
N VAL A 63 23.94 29.24 1.94
CA VAL A 63 25.31 29.22 1.38
C VAL A 63 25.62 30.53 0.63
N ILE A 64 25.12 31.66 1.13
CA ILE A 64 25.51 33.01 0.68
C ILE A 64 25.89 33.84 1.89
#